data_AF-A0A4R8HGX1-F1
#
_entry.id   AF-A0A4R8HGX1-F1
#
_cell.length_a   1.000
_cell.length_b   1.000
_cell.length_c   1.000
_cell.angle_alpha   90.00
_cell.angle_beta   90.00
_cell.angle_gamma   90.00
#
_symmetry.space_group_name_H-M   'P 1'
#
loop_
_entity.id
_entity.type
_entity.pdbx_description
1 polymer ?
#
loop_
_entity_poly.entity_id
_entity_poly.type
_entity_poly.pdbx_seq_one_letter_code
_entity_poly.pdbx_strand_id
1 'polypeptide(L)'
;MSTSKSGGAIGPFHSVAEAAGCVKTSDWLILTLLFLAVLGGYHIHFMLTAGDWDFWVDWKDRRMWPTVIPILGVTFAAAAQAFLWENFRLPFGATFAVLGLLIGEWINRYVNFWGWTYFPISLVFPSALVVPALWLDIILLLSGSYVITAVVGALGWGLLFYPN
;
A
#
# COMPACT_ATOMS: atom_id res chain seq x y z
N MET A 1 10.61 -41.31 35.48
CA MET A 1 9.37 -41.62 34.73
C MET A 1 8.48 -40.39 34.75
N SER A 2 8.54 -39.55 33.71
CA SER A 2 7.60 -38.43 33.51
C SER A 2 7.65 -37.96 32.05
N THR A 3 6.76 -38.57 31.26
CA THR A 3 6.15 -38.08 30.01
C THR A 3 7.03 -37.33 29.01
N SER A 4 7.57 -38.10 28.06
CA SER A 4 7.73 -37.69 26.66
C SER A 4 6.42 -37.06 26.17
N LYS A 5 6.41 -35.75 25.94
CA LYS A 5 5.44 -35.15 25.01
C LYS A 5 5.99 -35.40 23.62
N SER A 6 5.71 -36.57 23.05
CA SER A 6 5.82 -36.76 21.61
C SER A 6 4.91 -35.72 20.96
N GLY A 7 5.50 -34.63 20.46
CA GLY A 7 4.83 -33.67 19.61
C GLY A 7 4.35 -34.42 18.37
N GLY A 8 3.11 -34.90 18.43
CA GLY A 8 2.54 -35.77 17.42
C GLY A 8 2.60 -35.13 16.05
N ALA A 9 2.87 -35.94 15.02
CA ALA A 9 2.74 -35.52 13.64
C ALA A 9 1.34 -34.92 13.42
N ILE A 10 1.30 -33.73 12.81
CA ILE A 10 0.07 -33.06 12.40
C ILE A 10 0.03 -33.10 10.88
N GLY A 11 -0.47 -34.22 10.33
CA GLY A 11 -0.53 -34.46 8.90
C GLY A 11 -1.19 -33.28 8.15
N PRO A 12 -0.61 -32.79 7.04
CA PRO A 12 0.48 -33.34 6.22
C PRO A 12 1.92 -33.10 6.72
N PHE A 13 2.13 -32.51 7.90
CA PHE A 13 3.46 -32.19 8.43
C PHE A 13 3.96 -33.24 9.44
N HIS A 14 5.26 -33.52 9.41
CA HIS A 14 5.90 -34.47 10.32
C HIS A 14 6.04 -33.94 11.75
N SER A 15 6.05 -32.62 11.93
CA SER A 15 6.12 -31.99 13.26
C SER A 15 5.39 -30.64 13.35
N VAL A 16 5.12 -30.20 14.57
CA VAL A 16 4.56 -28.86 14.84
C VAL A 16 5.50 -27.74 14.36
N ALA A 17 6.81 -27.94 14.51
CA ALA A 17 7.82 -26.98 14.06
C ALA A 17 7.83 -26.84 12.54
N GLU A 18 7.69 -27.96 11.81
CA GLU A 18 7.60 -27.97 10.36
C GLU A 18 6.35 -27.23 9.87
N ALA A 19 5.18 -27.52 10.46
CA ALA A 19 3.94 -26.84 10.10
C ALA A 19 4.04 -25.31 10.32
N ALA A 20 4.55 -24.89 11.49
CA ALA A 20 4.71 -23.47 11.80
C ALA A 20 5.72 -22.79 10.85
N GLY A 21 6.83 -23.47 10.52
CA GLY A 21 7.82 -22.96 9.57
C GLY A 21 7.25 -22.82 8.15
N CYS A 22 6.47 -23.80 7.71
CA CYS A 22 5.78 -23.76 6.42
C CYS A 22 4.81 -22.59 6.34
N VAL A 23 3.92 -22.44 7.34
CA VAL A 23 2.96 -21.33 7.42
C VAL A 23 3.69 -19.98 7.37
N LYS A 24 4.73 -19.79 8.18
CA LYS A 24 5.48 -18.51 8.18
C LYS A 24 6.17 -18.21 6.86
N THR A 25 6.69 -19.23 6.19
CA THR A 25 7.29 -19.06 4.87
C THR A 25 6.23 -18.69 3.84
N SER A 26 5.06 -19.34 3.87
CA SER A 26 3.92 -19.00 3.02
C SER A 26 3.39 -17.59 3.27
N ASP A 27 3.28 -17.15 4.54
CA ASP A 27 2.88 -15.78 4.90
C ASP A 27 3.77 -14.74 4.19
N TRP A 28 5.10 -14.93 4.25
CA TRP A 28 6.06 -14.03 3.60
C TRP A 28 5.98 -14.06 2.08
N LEU A 29 5.83 -15.26 1.49
CA LEU A 29 5.69 -15.40 0.05
C LEU A 29 4.44 -14.70 -0.46
N ILE A 30 3.29 -14.94 0.17
CA ILE A 30 2.01 -14.33 -0.21
C ILE A 30 2.08 -12.81 -0.05
N LEU A 31 2.59 -12.32 1.09
CA LEU A 31 2.73 -10.89 1.34
C LEU A 31 3.60 -10.21 0.28
N THR A 32 4.75 -10.79 -0.03
CA THR A 32 5.71 -10.21 -0.99
C THR A 32 5.14 -10.21 -2.40
N LEU A 33 4.54 -11.32 -2.84
CA LEU A 33 3.96 -11.44 -4.18
C LEU A 33 2.79 -10.47 -4.37
N LEU A 34 1.89 -10.38 -3.39
CA LEU A 34 0.80 -9.41 -3.42
C LEU A 34 1.33 -7.97 -3.43
N PHE A 35 2.39 -7.68 -2.67
CA PHE A 35 2.97 -6.34 -2.61
C PHE A 35 3.52 -5.91 -3.96
N LEU A 36 4.29 -6.79 -4.61
CA LEU A 36 4.84 -6.53 -5.94
C LEU A 36 3.74 -6.42 -7.01
N ALA A 37 2.69 -7.25 -6.92
CA ALA A 37 1.57 -7.19 -7.84
C ALA A 37 0.79 -5.87 -7.72
N VAL A 38 0.48 -5.44 -6.50
CA VAL A 38 -0.19 -4.16 -6.24
C VAL A 38 0.71 -2.99 -6.62
N LEU A 39 2.01 -3.02 -6.27
CA LEU A 39 2.97 -2.00 -6.66
C LEU A 39 3.00 -1.82 -8.18
N GLY A 40 3.18 -2.90 -8.94
CA GLY A 40 3.28 -2.84 -10.39
C GLY A 40 2.01 -2.30 -11.03
N GLY A 41 0.84 -2.85 -10.65
CA GLY A 41 -0.44 -2.42 -11.20
C GLY A 41 -0.79 -0.98 -10.82
N TYR A 42 -0.61 -0.62 -9.55
CA TYR A 42 -0.94 0.71 -9.05
C TYR A 42 -0.02 1.77 -9.64
N HIS A 43 1.29 1.50 -9.70
CA HIS A 43 2.25 2.44 -10.25
C HIS A 43 1.98 2.71 -11.74
N ILE A 44 1.66 1.69 -12.55
CA ILE A 44 1.28 1.89 -13.96
C ILE A 44 0.00 2.73 -14.06
N HIS A 45 -1.05 2.37 -13.32
CA HIS A 45 -2.31 3.11 -13.32
C HIS A 45 -2.10 4.58 -12.95
N PHE A 46 -1.40 4.82 -11.84
CA PHE A 46 -1.17 6.15 -11.30
C PHE A 46 -0.26 6.98 -12.19
N MET A 47 0.84 6.39 -12.70
CA MET A 47 1.74 7.05 -13.65
C MET A 47 1.00 7.50 -14.92
N LEU A 48 0.12 6.67 -15.48
CA LEU A 48 -0.59 6.98 -16.72
C LEU A 48 -1.69 8.03 -16.57
N THR A 49 -2.16 8.28 -15.35
CA THR A 49 -3.35 9.11 -15.11
C THR A 49 -3.06 10.36 -14.28
N ALA A 50 -2.16 10.27 -13.31
CA ALA A 50 -1.78 11.34 -12.40
C ALA A 50 -0.27 11.68 -12.45
N GLY A 51 0.52 10.88 -13.18
CA GLY A 51 1.99 10.90 -13.15
C GLY A 51 2.60 12.25 -13.46
N ASP A 52 2.06 13.02 -14.41
CA ASP A 52 2.65 14.31 -14.79
C ASP A 52 2.67 15.31 -13.61
N TRP A 53 1.61 15.33 -12.79
CA TRP A 53 1.56 16.15 -11.57
C TRP A 53 2.44 15.60 -10.45
N ASP A 54 2.70 14.30 -10.47
CA ASP A 54 3.53 13.65 -9.47
C ASP A 54 5.04 13.77 -9.79
N PHE A 55 5.40 13.84 -11.07
CA PHE A 55 6.77 13.90 -11.54
C PHE A 55 7.43 15.23 -11.28
N TRP A 56 6.72 16.35 -11.39
CA TRP A 56 7.36 17.66 -11.46
C TRP A 56 6.90 18.57 -10.33
N VAL A 57 7.85 19.22 -9.65
CA VAL A 57 7.52 20.15 -8.56
C VAL A 57 6.73 21.37 -9.04
N ASP A 58 7.02 21.86 -10.25
CA ASP A 58 6.35 23.01 -10.87
C ASP A 58 4.93 22.68 -11.38
N TRP A 59 4.55 21.40 -11.39
CA TRP A 59 3.18 20.96 -11.66
C TRP A 59 2.33 20.81 -10.40
N LYS A 60 2.95 20.78 -9.20
CA LYS A 60 2.25 20.61 -7.91
C LYS A 60 1.51 21.89 -7.49
N ASP A 61 0.48 22.24 -8.26
CA ASP A 61 -0.31 23.47 -8.13
C ASP A 61 -1.39 23.36 -7.04
N ARG A 62 -2.22 24.40 -6.91
CA ARG A 62 -3.27 24.47 -5.87
C ARG A 62 -4.63 23.95 -6.31
N ARG A 63 -4.80 23.60 -7.58
CA ARG A 63 -6.08 23.15 -8.14
C ARG A 63 -5.98 21.75 -8.70
N MET A 64 -5.12 21.51 -9.68
CA MET A 64 -5.12 20.24 -10.41
C MET A 64 -4.44 19.15 -9.59
N TRP A 65 -3.25 19.40 -9.05
CA TRP A 65 -2.51 18.46 -8.20
C TRP A 65 -3.34 17.92 -7.01
N PRO A 66 -3.90 18.77 -6.12
CA PRO A 66 -4.70 18.30 -4.99
C PRO A 66 -6.09 17.77 -5.35
N THR A 67 -6.46 17.78 -6.63
CA THR A 67 -7.71 17.17 -7.11
C THR A 67 -7.44 15.82 -7.77
N VAL A 68 -6.54 15.79 -8.74
CA VAL A 68 -6.24 14.62 -9.57
C VAL A 68 -5.57 13.52 -8.76
N ILE A 69 -4.57 13.87 -7.94
CA ILE A 69 -3.81 12.89 -7.16
C ILE A 69 -4.71 12.15 -6.15
N PRO A 70 -5.54 12.81 -5.31
CA PRO A 70 -6.40 12.07 -4.40
C PRO A 70 -7.45 11.22 -5.11
N ILE A 71 -8.07 11.72 -6.19
CA ILE A 71 -9.12 11.01 -6.92
C ILE A 71 -8.57 9.72 -7.55
N LEU A 72 -7.41 9.78 -8.20
CA LEU A 72 -6.81 8.62 -8.84
C LEU A 72 -6.06 7.74 -7.84
N GLY A 73 -5.49 8.34 -6.79
CA GLY A 73 -4.78 7.63 -5.74
C GLY A 73 -5.69 6.71 -4.91
N VAL A 74 -6.95 7.06 -4.65
CA VAL A 74 -7.82 6.23 -3.80
C VAL A 74 -8.19 4.87 -4.42
N THR A 75 -8.03 4.71 -5.74
CA THR A 75 -8.51 3.54 -6.50
C THR A 75 -7.94 2.21 -5.99
N PHE A 76 -6.62 2.06 -6.01
CA PHE A 76 -5.95 0.84 -5.54
C PHE A 76 -5.94 0.74 -4.01
N ALA A 77 -5.95 1.88 -3.30
CA ALA A 77 -6.11 1.87 -1.85
C ALA A 77 -7.44 1.21 -1.45
N ALA A 78 -8.55 1.60 -2.08
CA ALA A 78 -9.86 1.00 -1.86
C ALA A 78 -9.92 -0.47 -2.30
N ALA A 79 -9.32 -0.83 -3.45
CA ALA A 79 -9.28 -2.21 -3.93
C ALA A 79 -8.46 -3.13 -3.00
N ALA A 80 -7.31 -2.65 -2.52
CA ALA A 80 -6.47 -3.38 -1.57
C ALA A 80 -7.15 -3.51 -0.20
N GLN A 81 -7.86 -2.48 0.26
CA GLN A 81 -8.72 -2.57 1.44
C GLN A 81 -9.79 -3.66 1.26
N ALA A 82 -10.52 -3.65 0.14
CA ALA A 82 -11.53 -4.65 -0.16
C ALA A 82 -10.98 -6.07 -0.01
N PHE A 83 -9.86 -6.35 -0.67
CA PHE A 83 -9.22 -7.67 -0.63
C PHE A 83 -8.70 -8.05 0.77
N LEU A 84 -7.90 -7.20 1.42
CA LEU A 84 -7.23 -7.54 2.68
C LEU A 84 -8.19 -7.57 3.87
N TRP A 85 -9.19 -6.71 3.88
CA TRP A 85 -10.16 -6.64 4.97
C TRP A 85 -11.24 -7.71 4.87
N GLU A 86 -11.79 -8.00 3.69
CA GLU A 86 -12.83 -9.03 3.56
C GLU A 86 -12.31 -10.44 3.82
N ASN A 87 -11.14 -10.77 3.28
CA ASN A 87 -10.61 -12.13 3.33
C ASN A 87 -9.81 -12.41 4.62
N PHE A 88 -9.14 -11.41 5.18
CA PHE A 88 -8.18 -11.61 6.27
C PHE A 88 -8.39 -10.71 7.48
N ARG A 89 -9.32 -9.73 7.41
CA ARG A 89 -9.53 -8.71 8.46
C ARG A 89 -8.25 -7.94 8.81
N LEU A 90 -7.38 -7.75 7.83
CA LEU A 90 -6.12 -7.03 7.99
C LEU A 90 -6.31 -5.53 7.69
N PRO A 91 -6.12 -4.63 8.67
CA PRO A 91 -6.43 -3.21 8.54
C PRO A 91 -5.26 -2.38 8.00
N PHE A 92 -4.65 -2.81 6.89
CA PHE A 92 -3.52 -2.08 6.29
C PHE A 92 -3.61 -2.00 4.77
N GLY A 93 -4.81 -2.16 4.18
CA GLY A 93 -4.96 -2.27 2.73
C GLY A 93 -4.60 -0.99 1.97
N ALA A 94 -5.02 0.18 2.45
CA ALA A 94 -4.69 1.45 1.80
C ALA A 94 -3.18 1.72 1.92
N THR A 95 -2.64 1.51 3.11
CA THR A 95 -1.21 1.69 3.40
C THR A 95 -0.36 0.72 2.60
N PHE A 96 -0.80 -0.53 2.40
CA PHE A 96 -0.14 -1.52 1.56
C PHE A 96 0.04 -1.04 0.12
N ALA A 97 -1.04 -0.54 -0.48
CA ALA A 97 -1.01 -0.01 -1.85
C ALA A 97 -0.12 1.23 -1.95
N VAL A 98 -0.30 2.19 -1.04
CA VAL A 98 0.44 3.47 -1.05
C VAL A 98 1.94 3.28 -0.82
N LEU A 99 2.34 2.40 0.11
CA LEU A 99 3.76 2.08 0.29
C LEU A 99 4.34 1.40 -0.96
N GLY A 100 3.56 0.55 -1.63
CA GLY A 100 3.94 -0.01 -2.93
C GLY A 100 4.25 1.09 -3.95
N LEU A 101 3.29 2.01 -4.15
CA LEU A 101 3.44 3.14 -5.06
C LEU A 101 4.68 3.97 -4.74
N LEU A 102 4.81 4.43 -3.48
CA LEU A 102 5.90 5.32 -3.07
C LEU A 102 7.26 4.65 -3.19
N ILE A 103 7.38 3.36 -2.84
CA ILE A 103 8.65 2.65 -3.03
C ILE A 103 9.01 2.57 -4.53
N GLY A 104 8.04 2.20 -5.38
CA GLY A 104 8.24 2.16 -6.83
C GLY A 104 8.64 3.51 -7.41
N GLU A 105 7.97 4.57 -6.99
CA GLU A 105 8.27 5.94 -7.40
C GLU A 105 9.65 6.38 -6.92
N TRP A 106 9.94 6.29 -5.62
CA TRP A 106 11.23 6.71 -5.07
C TRP A 106 12.41 5.97 -5.70
N ILE A 107 12.30 4.65 -5.92
CA ILE A 107 13.31 3.89 -6.67
C ILE A 107 13.52 4.52 -8.05
N ASN A 108 12.44 4.79 -8.77
CA ASN A 108 12.52 5.38 -10.11
C ASN A 108 13.09 6.82 -10.09
N ARG A 109 12.71 7.66 -9.12
CA ARG A 109 13.21 9.04 -9.00
C ARG A 109 14.71 9.07 -8.71
N TYR A 110 15.19 8.20 -7.83
CA TYR A 110 16.61 8.13 -7.50
C TYR A 110 17.45 7.45 -8.57
N VAL A 111 17.04 6.28 -9.06
CA VAL A 111 17.85 5.48 -9.99
C VAL A 111 17.81 6.05 -11.40
N ASN A 112 16.64 6.46 -11.89
CA ASN A 112 16.49 6.90 -13.29
C ASN A 112 16.53 8.43 -13.40
N PHE A 113 15.57 9.15 -12.81
CA PHE A 113 15.49 10.61 -12.99
C PHE A 113 16.75 11.33 -12.50
N TRP A 114 17.24 10.96 -11.32
CA TRP A 114 18.50 11.50 -10.80
C TRP A 114 19.72 10.71 -11.30
N GLY A 115 19.77 9.40 -11.08
CA GLY A 115 20.96 8.60 -11.33
C GLY A 115 21.36 8.46 -12.80
N TRP A 116 20.38 8.48 -13.72
CA TRP A 116 20.63 8.32 -15.15
C TRP A 116 20.50 9.64 -15.93
N THR A 117 19.50 10.48 -15.63
CA THR A 117 19.23 11.73 -16.38
C THR A 117 19.54 13.01 -15.60
N TYR A 118 20.03 12.91 -14.36
CA TYR A 118 20.57 14.02 -13.56
C TYR A 118 19.58 15.14 -13.21
N PHE A 119 18.27 14.88 -13.23
CA PHE A 119 17.29 15.83 -12.68
C PHE A 119 17.40 15.88 -11.15
N PRO A 120 17.50 17.08 -10.54
CA PRO A 120 17.65 17.19 -9.10
C PRO A 120 16.42 16.61 -8.38
N ILE A 121 16.63 15.90 -7.28
CA ILE A 121 15.52 15.28 -6.51
C ILE A 121 14.48 16.31 -6.05
N SER A 122 14.89 17.55 -5.80
CA SER A 122 13.97 18.66 -5.48
C SER A 122 12.98 19.00 -6.59
N LEU A 123 13.29 18.65 -7.85
CA LEU A 123 12.38 18.79 -8.98
C LEU A 123 11.44 17.57 -9.10
N VAL A 124 11.92 16.37 -8.74
CA VAL A 124 11.28 15.11 -9.15
C VAL A 124 10.68 14.26 -8.02
N PHE A 125 10.60 14.78 -6.80
CA PHE A 125 10.04 14.04 -5.66
C PHE A 125 8.54 13.72 -5.84
N PRO A 126 8.08 12.54 -5.41
CA PRO A 126 6.68 12.13 -5.50
C PRO A 126 5.79 12.82 -4.45
N SER A 127 4.48 12.73 -4.62
CA SER A 127 3.48 13.24 -3.67
C SER A 127 3.40 12.36 -2.41
N ALA A 128 3.16 12.97 -1.26
CA ALA A 128 2.97 12.24 -0.01
C ALA A 128 1.53 11.73 0.13
N LEU A 129 1.38 10.41 0.34
CA LEU A 129 0.08 9.73 0.44
C LEU A 129 -0.08 8.87 1.71
N VAL A 130 0.97 8.73 2.52
CA VAL A 130 0.96 7.84 3.69
C VAL A 130 -0.05 8.29 4.75
N VAL A 131 -0.14 9.59 5.04
CA VAL A 131 -1.08 10.12 6.04
C VAL A 131 -2.54 9.92 5.61
N PRO A 132 -2.95 10.28 4.38
CA PRO A 132 -4.25 9.90 3.83
C PRO A 132 -4.53 8.38 3.90
N ALA A 133 -3.55 7.52 3.60
CA ALA A 133 -3.72 6.07 3.62
C ALA A 133 -3.99 5.53 5.03
N LEU A 134 -3.23 6.01 6.02
CA LEU A 134 -3.46 5.67 7.42
C LEU A 134 -4.85 6.10 7.88
N TRP A 135 -5.32 7.29 7.47
CA TRP A 135 -6.68 7.72 7.76
C TRP A 135 -7.72 6.73 7.21
N LEU A 136 -7.60 6.33 5.94
CA LEU A 136 -8.51 5.35 5.33
C LEU A 136 -8.53 4.01 6.08
N ASP A 137 -7.36 3.47 6.41
CA ASP A 137 -7.25 2.19 7.11
C ASP A 137 -7.80 2.26 8.53
N ILE A 138 -7.55 3.36 9.25
CA ILE A 138 -8.05 3.56 10.62
C ILE A 138 -9.57 3.71 10.63
N ILE A 139 -10.16 4.45 9.69
CA ILE A 139 -11.63 4.57 9.60
C ILE A 139 -12.27 3.20 9.33
N LEU A 140 -11.67 2.38 8.44
CA LEU A 140 -12.16 1.03 8.19
C LEU A 140 -12.01 0.13 9.43
N LEU A 141 -10.87 0.21 10.12
CA LEU A 141 -10.62 -0.55 11.34
C LEU A 141 -11.61 -0.23 12.46
N LEU A 142 -11.87 1.06 12.70
CA LEU A 142 -12.73 1.52 13.79
C LEU A 142 -14.22 1.31 13.50
N SER A 143 -14.65 1.52 12.26
CA SER A 143 -16.06 1.43 11.88
C SER A 143 -16.49 0.02 11.45
N GLY A 144 -15.57 -0.77 10.93
CA GLY A 144 -15.85 -2.06 10.29
C GLY A 144 -16.72 -1.98 9.03
N SER A 145 -16.96 -0.77 8.47
CA SER A 145 -17.94 -0.54 7.41
C SER A 145 -17.34 0.20 6.22
N TYR A 146 -17.39 -0.42 5.04
CA TYR A 146 -16.99 0.23 3.78
C TYR A 146 -17.83 1.44 3.43
N VAL A 147 -19.08 1.50 3.87
CA VAL A 147 -19.95 2.66 3.62
C VAL A 147 -19.43 3.88 4.40
N ILE A 148 -19.03 3.68 5.66
CA ILE A 148 -18.46 4.75 6.48
C ILE A 148 -17.09 5.15 5.93
N THR A 149 -16.24 4.18 5.56
CA THR A 149 -14.95 4.45 4.92
C THR A 149 -15.09 5.18 3.59
N ALA A 150 -16.07 4.84 2.75
CA ALA A 150 -16.30 5.52 1.48
C ALA A 150 -16.73 6.99 1.65
N VAL A 151 -17.39 7.34 2.76
CA VAL A 151 -17.82 8.72 3.03
C VAL A 151 -16.76 9.47 3.84
N VAL A 152 -16.50 9.05 5.09
CA VAL A 152 -15.62 9.75 6.03
C VAL A 152 -14.15 9.45 5.74
N GLY A 153 -13.84 8.20 5.38
CA GLY A 153 -12.50 7.79 5.00
C GLY A 153 -12.03 8.52 3.74
N ALA A 154 -12.80 8.47 2.66
CA ALA A 154 -12.46 9.14 1.39
C ALA A 154 -12.46 10.68 1.50
N LEU A 155 -13.35 11.25 2.33
CA LEU A 155 -13.32 12.69 2.60
C LEU A 155 -12.02 13.10 3.29
N GLY A 156 -11.62 12.40 4.35
CA GLY A 156 -10.35 12.69 5.01
C GLY A 156 -9.14 12.40 4.12
N TRP A 157 -9.18 11.36 3.28
CA TRP A 157 -8.16 11.10 2.26
C TRP A 157 -7.91 12.32 1.37
N GLY A 158 -8.99 12.92 0.83
CA GLY A 158 -8.89 14.11 -0.01
C GLY A 158 -8.42 15.36 0.77
N LEU A 159 -9.00 15.61 1.95
CA LEU A 159 -8.69 16.80 2.74
C LEU A 159 -7.29 16.79 3.36
N LEU A 160 -6.77 15.61 3.68
CA LEU A 160 -5.42 15.44 4.26
C LEU A 160 -4.32 15.48 3.20
N PHE A 161 -4.65 15.45 1.91
CA PHE A 161 -3.64 15.43 0.85
C PHE A 161 -2.75 16.68 0.81
N TYR A 162 -3.34 17.88 0.77
CA TYR A 162 -2.54 19.10 0.68
C TYR A 162 -1.80 19.49 1.97
N PRO A 163 -2.35 19.22 3.18
CA PRO A 163 -1.68 19.58 4.44
C PRO A 163 -0.58 18.62 4.93
N ASN A 164 -0.50 17.39 4.41
CA ASN A 164 0.39 16.37 4.99
C ASN A 164 1.87 16.52 4.64
#